data_AF-A0A354FNE4-F1
#
_entry.id   AF-A0A354FNE4-F1
#
_cell.length_a   1.000
_cell.length_b   1.000
_cell.length_c   1.000
_cell.angle_alpha   90.00
_cell.angle_beta   90.00
_cell.angle_gamma   90.00
#
_symmetry.space_group_name_H-M   'P 1'
#
loop_
_entity.id
_entity.type
_entity.pdbx_description
1 polymer ?
#
loop_
_entity_poly.entity_id
_entity_poly.type
_entity_poly.pdbx_seq_one_letter_code
_entity_poly.pdbx_strand_id
1 'polypeptide(L)' 'MPEIKRIQVGPRMTQAVVHGDTVYTAGQVAQSAPGASVTKQTEAILAQIDGLLTEAGTDKS' A
#
# COMPACT_ATOMS: atom_id res chain seq x y z
N MET A 1 24.84 -0.53 -1.21
CA MET A 1 23.61 -1.06 -0.61
C MET A 1 22.52 -0.04 -0.90
N PRO A 2 21.38 -0.41 -1.51
CA PRO A 2 20.32 0.54 -1.83
C PRO A 2 19.78 1.21 -0.57
N GLU A 3 19.40 2.48 -0.68
CA GLU A 3 18.72 3.21 0.39
C GLU A 3 17.33 2.60 0.66
N ILE A 4 16.89 2.60 1.92
CA ILE A 4 15.54 2.15 2.29
C ILE A 4 14.64 3.36 2.49
N LYS A 5 13.73 3.61 1.54
CA LYS A 5 12.67 4.62 1.66
C LYS A 5 11.45 4.03 2.35
N ARG A 6 10.88 4.75 3.31
CA ARG A 6 9.67 4.36 4.05
C ARG A 6 8.53 5.33 3.75
N ILE A 7 7.35 4.80 3.48
CA ILE A 7 6.16 5.54 3.06
C ILE A 7 5.05 5.33 4.10
N GLN A 8 4.43 6.43 4.53
CA GLN A 8 3.39 6.47 5.56
C GLN A 8 3.80 5.67 6.82
N VAL A 9 4.82 6.16 7.52
CA VAL A 9 5.35 5.54 8.74
C VAL A 9 4.38 5.78 9.90
N GLY A 10 3.85 4.70 10.46
CA GLY A 10 3.11 4.72 11.72
C GLY A 10 3.94 4.20 12.91
N PRO A 11 3.41 4.31 14.13
CA PRO A 11 4.12 3.91 15.36
C PRO A 11 4.37 2.39 15.45
N ARG A 12 3.58 1.57 14.74
CA ARG A 12 3.72 0.10 14.70
C ARG A 12 4.32 -0.42 13.40
N MET A 13 3.96 0.18 12.25
CA MET A 13 4.35 -0.32 10.93
C MET A 13 4.46 0.82 9.92
N THR A 14 5.18 0.56 8.83
CA THR A 14 5.22 1.40 7.62
C THR A 14 4.29 0.79 6.58
N GLN A 15 3.48 1.60 5.87
CA GLN A 15 2.54 1.07 4.88
C GLN A 15 3.21 0.57 3.60
N ALA A 16 4.30 1.21 3.17
CA ALA A 16 5.14 0.70 2.10
C ALA A 16 6.63 0.99 2.31
N VAL A 17 7.48 0.05 1.89
CA VAL A 17 8.95 0.17 1.95
C VAL A 17 9.51 -0.06 0.55
N VAL A 18 10.40 0.83 0.10
CA VAL A 18 11.12 0.68 -1.17
C VAL A 18 12.59 0.39 -0.87
N HIS A 19 13.13 -0.64 -1.51
CA HIS A 19 14.54 -0.99 -1.46
C HIS A 19 15.02 -1.46 -2.84
N GLY A 20 15.85 -0.63 -3.50
CA GLY A 20 16.14 -0.80 -4.92
C GLY A 20 14.86 -0.71 -5.75
N ASP A 21 14.63 -1.67 -6.63
CA ASP A 21 13.47 -1.72 -7.53
C ASP A 21 12.29 -2.54 -6.95
N THR A 22 12.32 -2.86 -5.65
CA THR A 22 11.26 -3.65 -5.00
C THR A 22 10.46 -2.79 -4.02
N VAL A 23 9.14 -2.83 -4.17
CA VAL A 23 8.17 -2.21 -3.25
C VAL A 23 7.52 -3.32 -2.41
N TYR A 24 7.58 -3.19 -1.09
CA TYR A 24 6.91 -4.06 -0.13
C TYR A 24 5.74 -3.31 0.49
N THR A 25 4.52 -3.80 0.33
CA THR A 25 3.32 -3.22 0.97
C THR A 25 2.97 -3.97 2.26
N ALA A 26 2.46 -3.25 3.25
CA ALA A 26 1.84 -3.86 4.42
C ALA A 26 0.49 -4.50 4.04
N GLY A 27 -0.05 -5.33 4.93
CA GLY A 27 -1.39 -5.90 4.74
C GLY A 27 -2.45 -4.79 4.64
N GLN A 28 -3.06 -4.66 3.45
CA GLN A 28 -4.12 -3.70 3.18
C GLN A 28 -5.49 -4.29 3.49
N VAL A 29 -6.36 -3.50 4.11
CA VAL A 29 -7.71 -3.90 4.52
C VAL A 29 -8.71 -2.80 4.17
N ALA A 30 -9.97 -3.18 3.93
CA ALA A 30 -11.01 -2.28 3.44
C ALA A 30 -11.50 -1.26 4.48
N GLN A 31 -10.64 -0.29 4.85
CA GLN A 31 -10.94 0.73 5.86
C GLN A 31 -12.09 1.65 5.46
N SER A 32 -12.26 1.91 4.16
CA SER A 32 -13.31 2.77 3.61
C SER A 32 -14.61 2.02 3.25
N ALA A 33 -14.65 0.69 3.41
CA ALA A 33 -15.82 -0.13 3.07
C ALA A 33 -16.17 -1.19 4.14
N PRO A 34 -16.22 -0.82 5.45
CA PRO A 34 -16.53 -1.78 6.51
C PRO A 34 -17.95 -2.34 6.35
N GLY A 35 -18.08 -3.67 6.42
CA GLY A 35 -19.37 -4.36 6.29
C GLY A 35 -19.96 -4.39 4.88
N ALA A 36 -19.27 -3.83 3.88
CA ALA A 36 -19.70 -3.88 2.48
C ALA A 36 -19.50 -5.27 1.86
N SER A 37 -19.98 -5.46 0.62
CA SER A 37 -19.74 -6.71 -0.11
C SER A 37 -18.24 -6.95 -0.35
N VAL A 38 -17.87 -8.21 -0.56
CA VAL A 38 -16.49 -8.60 -0.88
C VAL A 38 -15.94 -7.79 -2.06
N THR A 39 -16.75 -7.59 -3.12
CA THR A 39 -16.36 -6.76 -4.26
C THR A 39 -15.97 -5.34 -3.85
N LYS A 40 -16.78 -4.69 -3.02
CA LYS A 40 -16.52 -3.31 -2.56
C LYS A 40 -15.32 -3.22 -1.62
N GLN A 41 -15.13 -4.23 -0.78
CA GLN A 41 -13.94 -4.33 0.06
C GLN A 41 -12.67 -4.50 -0.78
N THR A 42 -12.71 -5.36 -1.80
CA THR A 42 -11.58 -5.55 -2.72
C THR A 42 -11.26 -4.28 -3.51
N GLU A 43 -12.26 -3.58 -4.04
CA GLU A 43 -12.06 -2.28 -4.72
C GLU A 43 -11.37 -1.28 -3.80
N ALA A 44 -11.79 -1.20 -2.52
CA ALA A 44 -11.17 -0.32 -1.53
C ALA A 44 -9.70 -0.68 -1.24
N ILE A 45 -9.40 -1.98 -1.12
CA ILE A 45 -8.03 -2.48 -0.91
C ILE A 45 -7.14 -2.17 -2.12
N LEU A 46 -7.63 -2.42 -3.34
CA LEU A 46 -6.87 -2.14 -4.56
C LEU A 46 -6.59 -0.65 -4.72
N ALA A 47 -7.54 0.22 -4.37
CA ALA A 47 -7.34 1.67 -4.38
C ALA A 47 -6.25 2.12 -3.39
N GLN A 48 -6.16 1.49 -2.21
CA GLN A 48 -5.08 1.76 -1.26
C GLN A 48 -3.71 1.33 -1.81
N ILE A 49 -3.64 0.15 -2.44
CA ILE A 49 -2.42 -0.35 -3.07
C ILE A 49 -1.97 0.61 -4.18
N ASP A 50 -2.88 1.01 -5.08
CA ASP A 50 -2.60 1.95 -6.16
C ASP A 50 -2.02 3.28 -5.62
N GLY A 51 -2.56 3.78 -4.49
CA GLY A 51 -2.03 4.97 -3.81
C GLY A 51 -0.60 4.78 -3.29
N LEU A 52 -0.32 3.64 -2.63
CA LEU A 52 1.03 3.33 -2.13
C LEU A 52 2.05 3.15 -3.24
N LEU A 53 1.66 2.52 -4.36
CA LEU A 53 2.52 2.38 -5.55
C LEU A 53 2.83 3.76 -6.15
N THR A 54 1.84 4.63 -6.26
CA THR A 54 2.01 6.01 -6.74
C THR A 54 3.01 6.78 -5.88
N GLU A 55 2.89 6.71 -4.55
CA GLU A 55 3.86 7.35 -3.63
C GLU A 55 5.27 6.73 -3.69
N ALA A 56 5.37 5.46 -4.06
CA ALA A 56 6.61 4.77 -4.33
C ALA A 56 7.23 5.14 -5.69
N GLY A 57 6.50 5.85 -6.55
CA GLY A 57 6.95 6.27 -7.88
C GLY A 57 6.80 5.18 -8.95
N THR A 58 5.90 4.22 -8.74
CA THR A 58 5.56 3.16 -9.68
C THR A 58 4.05 3.06 -9.85
N ASP A 59 3.60 2.19 -10.73
CA ASP A 59 2.20 1.84 -10.87
C ASP A 59 2.03 0.32 -10.95
N LYS A 60 0.84 -0.13 -11.36
CA LYS A 60 0.46 -1.55 -11.42
C LYS A 60 0.79 -2.23 -12.75
N SER A 61 1.36 -1.50 -13.71
CA SER A 61 1.59 -1.92 -15.09
C SER A 61 3.03 -2.35 -15.35
#